data_AF-A0A9X8DSK5-F1
#
_entry.id   AF-A0A9X8DSK5-F1
#
_cell.length_a   1.000
_cell.length_b   1.000
_cell.length_c   1.000
_cell.angle_alpha   90.00
_cell.angle_beta   90.00
_cell.angle_gamma   90.00
#
_symmetry.space_group_name_H-M   'P 1'
#
loop_
_entity.id
_entity.type
_entity.pdbx_description
1 polymer ?
#
loop_
_entity_poly.entity_id
_entity_poly.type
_entity_poly.pdbx_seq_one_letter_code
_entity_poly.pdbx_strand_id
1 'polypeptide(L)'
;MFVCRQVDITQIDYSHYLPLFFEGLRELDEPYRFLALNGTMDMLEKGGDRPLTCIPHLVIPIKQNLMTRHPTIMCIQMKVLQKLVLTCPYAGEALVPYYRQILTIFNLFATKRDENISDLIIETLYILERHGGEDAFVNIKYMVPTYESCMG
;
A
#
# COMPACT_ATOMS: atom_id res chain seq x y z
N MET A 1 21.27 -16.61 -1.52
CA MET A 1 21.03 -17.84 -2.32
C MET A 1 19.91 -17.50 -3.29
N PHE A 2 20.09 -17.86 -4.57
CA PHE A 2 19.51 -17.22 -5.75
C PHE A 2 18.00 -17.42 -5.95
N VAL A 3 17.30 -16.37 -6.43
CA VAL A 3 16.34 -16.50 -7.54
C VAL A 3 16.48 -15.28 -8.48
N CYS A 4 16.96 -15.57 -9.69
CA CYS A 4 16.93 -14.79 -10.94
C CYS A 4 17.51 -13.35 -11.00
N ARG A 5 18.85 -13.28 -11.12
CA ARG A 5 19.47 -12.27 -12.02
C ARG A 5 19.16 -12.69 -13.47
N GLN A 6 18.18 -12.08 -14.14
CA GLN A 6 18.16 -11.99 -15.62
C GLN A 6 17.04 -11.14 -16.25
N VAL A 7 16.29 -10.34 -15.49
CA VAL A 7 15.46 -9.30 -16.09
C VAL A 7 16.00 -7.97 -15.65
N ASP A 8 16.46 -7.16 -16.60
CA ASP A 8 16.74 -5.76 -16.32
C ASP A 8 15.44 -5.14 -15.82
N ILE A 9 15.43 -4.64 -14.57
CA ILE A 9 14.24 -4.04 -13.94
C ILE A 9 13.69 -2.88 -14.78
N THR A 10 14.49 -2.31 -15.68
CA THR A 10 14.05 -1.30 -16.65
C THR A 10 13.09 -1.86 -17.72
N GLN A 11 13.13 -3.17 -18.01
CA GLN A 11 12.30 -3.83 -19.03
C GLN A 11 11.07 -4.57 -18.49
N ILE A 12 10.83 -4.54 -17.17
CA ILE A 12 9.66 -5.19 -16.58
C ILE A 12 8.39 -4.45 -17.01
N ASP A 13 7.37 -5.19 -17.44
CA ASP A 13 6.03 -4.66 -17.66
C ASP A 13 5.32 -4.48 -16.31
N TYR A 14 5.35 -3.24 -15.79
CA TYR A 14 4.76 -2.91 -14.49
C TYR A 14 3.25 -3.17 -14.47
N SER A 15 2.56 -2.97 -15.60
CA SER A 15 1.11 -3.14 -15.67
C SER A 15 0.67 -4.59 -15.47
N HIS A 16 1.53 -5.54 -15.86
CA HIS A 16 1.32 -6.97 -15.63
C HIS A 16 1.85 -7.43 -14.28
N TYR A 17 3.11 -7.11 -13.97
CA TYR A 17 3.81 -7.73 -12.83
C TYR A 17 3.53 -7.06 -11.49
N LEU A 18 3.38 -5.72 -11.45
CA LEU A 18 3.19 -5.05 -10.16
C LEU A 18 1.87 -5.45 -9.47
N PRO A 19 0.71 -5.51 -10.17
CA PRO A 19 -0.51 -6.02 -9.56
C PRO A 19 -0.39 -7.48 -9.09
N LEU A 20 0.27 -8.34 -9.88
CA LEU A 20 0.51 -9.75 -9.52
C LEU A 20 1.34 -9.88 -8.23
N PHE A 21 2.39 -9.08 -8.10
CA PHE A 21 3.21 -9.06 -6.88
C PHE A 21 2.42 -8.51 -5.67
N PHE A 22 1.61 -7.47 -5.86
CA PHE A 22 0.70 -6.96 -4.83
C PHE A 22 -0.32 -8.03 -4.39
N GLU A 23 -0.90 -8.78 -5.32
CA GLU A 23 -1.78 -9.91 -5.01
C GLU A 23 -1.09 -10.98 -4.16
N GLY A 24 0.20 -11.23 -4.40
CA GLY A 24 1.00 -12.20 -3.65
C GLY A 24 1.33 -11.78 -2.22
N LEU A 25 1.10 -10.54 -1.81
CA LEU A 25 1.39 -10.08 -0.43
C LEU A 25 0.52 -10.76 0.64
N ARG A 26 -0.53 -11.49 0.23
CA ARG A 26 -1.33 -12.33 1.12
C ARG A 26 -0.69 -13.68 1.44
N GLU A 27 0.34 -14.08 0.70
CA GLU A 27 1.03 -15.35 0.93
C GLU A 27 1.89 -15.29 2.20
N LEU A 28 1.79 -16.32 3.04
CA LEU A 28 2.57 -16.43 4.28
C LEU A 28 3.66 -17.51 4.21
N ASP A 29 3.56 -18.42 3.23
CA ASP A 29 4.47 -19.54 3.08
C ASP A 29 5.66 -19.21 2.18
N GLU A 30 6.81 -19.79 2.52
CA GLU A 30 8.00 -19.71 1.68
C GLU A 30 7.95 -20.74 0.55
N PRO A 31 8.43 -20.42 -0.67
CA PRO A 31 9.15 -19.20 -1.06
C PRO A 31 8.25 -18.04 -1.55
N TYR A 32 6.93 -18.23 -1.55
CA TYR A 32 5.97 -17.30 -2.17
C TYR A 32 5.96 -15.94 -1.49
N ARG A 33 5.94 -15.92 -0.16
CA ARG A 33 6.01 -14.70 0.66
C ARG A 33 7.28 -13.90 0.35
N PHE A 34 8.44 -14.55 0.36
CA PHE A 34 9.70 -13.89 0.05
C PHE A 34 9.69 -13.30 -1.36
N LEU A 35 9.24 -14.07 -2.36
CA LEU A 35 9.21 -13.61 -3.74
C LEU A 35 8.25 -12.42 -3.92
N ALA A 36 7.04 -12.51 -3.37
CA ALA A 36 6.03 -11.47 -3.49
C ALA A 36 6.48 -10.14 -2.86
N LEU A 37 6.99 -10.22 -1.63
CA LEU A 37 7.41 -9.03 -0.88
C LEU A 37 8.65 -8.39 -1.50
N ASN A 38 9.71 -9.15 -1.76
CA ASN A 38 10.95 -8.58 -2.32
C ASN A 38 10.74 -8.07 -3.75
N GLY A 39 9.96 -8.79 -4.58
CA GLY A 39 9.61 -8.33 -5.92
C GLY A 39 8.85 -7.00 -5.90
N THR A 40 7.86 -6.87 -5.00
CA THR A 40 7.13 -5.61 -4.82
C THR A 40 8.07 -4.48 -4.40
N MET A 41 8.90 -4.71 -3.37
CA MET A 41 9.81 -3.67 -2.85
C MET A 41 10.82 -3.23 -3.91
N ASP A 42 11.42 -4.16 -4.65
CA ASP A 42 12.36 -3.86 -5.72
C ASP A 42 11.71 -3.03 -6.85
N MET A 43 10.48 -3.37 -7.24
CA MET A 43 9.74 -2.62 -8.25
C MET A 43 9.37 -1.21 -7.78
N LEU A 44 9.00 -1.03 -6.52
CA LEU A 44 8.70 0.30 -5.98
C LEU A 44 9.96 1.18 -5.81
N GLU A 45 11.10 0.58 -5.47
CA GLU A 45 12.36 1.31 -5.27
C GLU A 45 13.05 1.71 -6.57
N LYS A 46 13.01 0.83 -7.58
CA LYS A 46 13.71 1.03 -8.86
C LYS A 46 12.76 1.46 -9.98
N GLY A 47 11.47 1.59 -9.68
CA GLY A 47 10.41 1.90 -10.63
C GLY A 47 10.36 3.35 -11.07
N GLY A 48 10.80 4.28 -10.22
CA GLY A 48 10.57 5.71 -10.44
C GLY A 48 9.07 6.00 -10.42
N ASP A 49 8.56 6.62 -11.48
CA ASP A 49 7.14 6.96 -11.68
C ASP A 49 6.32 5.83 -12.35
N ARG A 50 6.95 4.75 -12.82
CA ARG A 50 6.25 3.63 -13.48
C ARG A 50 5.09 3.01 -12.68
N PRO A 51 5.16 2.90 -11.33
CA PRO A 51 4.02 2.44 -10.54
C PRO A 51 2.77 3.33 -10.65
N LEU A 52 2.91 4.62 -10.97
CA LEU A 52 1.82 5.59 -11.01
C LEU A 52 0.69 5.14 -11.95
N THR A 53 1.05 4.66 -13.15
CA THR A 53 0.09 4.19 -14.16
C THR A 53 -0.61 2.89 -13.77
N CYS A 54 -0.08 2.18 -12.77
CA CYS A 54 -0.62 0.92 -12.29
C CYS A 54 -1.62 1.10 -11.15
N ILE A 55 -1.68 2.27 -10.50
CA ILE A 55 -2.49 2.52 -9.30
C ILE A 55 -3.94 2.01 -9.41
N PRO A 56 -4.69 2.26 -10.51
CA PRO A 56 -6.06 1.74 -10.64
C PRO A 56 -6.14 0.21 -10.49
N HIS A 57 -5.13 -0.52 -10.98
CA HIS A 57 -5.03 -1.97 -10.88
C HIS A 57 -4.56 -2.46 -9.51
N LEU A 58 -3.87 -1.62 -8.73
CA LEU A 58 -3.40 -1.96 -7.38
C LEU A 58 -4.51 -1.86 -6.33
N VAL A 59 -5.57 -1.09 -6.59
CA VAL A 59 -6.65 -0.84 -5.62
C VAL A 59 -7.32 -2.14 -5.16
N ILE A 60 -7.58 -3.06 -6.09
CA ILE A 60 -8.23 -4.34 -5.79
C ILE A 60 -7.34 -5.22 -4.88
N PRO A 61 -6.07 -5.53 -5.23
CA PRO A 61 -5.22 -6.34 -4.37
C PRO A 61 -4.94 -5.67 -3.02
N ILE A 62 -4.72 -4.35 -2.97
CA ILE A 62 -4.56 -3.62 -1.69
C ILE A 62 -5.78 -3.87 -0.78
N LYS A 63 -6.99 -3.65 -1.32
CA LYS A 63 -8.23 -3.87 -0.58
C LYS A 63 -8.35 -5.32 -0.11
N GLN A 64 -8.12 -6.29 -1.00
CA GLN A 64 -8.23 -7.72 -0.66
C GLN A 64 -7.27 -8.12 0.46
N ASN A 65 -6.02 -7.68 0.39
CA ASN A 65 -5.00 -7.98 1.38
C ASN A 65 -5.35 -7.40 2.76
N LEU A 66 -5.83 -6.15 2.81
CA LEU A 66 -6.30 -5.54 4.06
C LEU A 66 -7.56 -6.25 4.60
N MET A 67 -8.46 -6.70 3.71
CA MET A 67 -9.69 -7.41 4.08
C MET A 67 -9.47 -8.83 4.62
N THR A 68 -8.26 -9.40 4.48
CA THR A 68 -7.92 -10.68 5.13
C THR A 68 -8.04 -10.62 6.65
N ARG A 69 -7.90 -9.41 7.23
CA ARG A 69 -7.86 -9.17 8.69
C ARG A 69 -6.77 -9.95 9.41
N HIS A 70 -5.82 -10.52 8.68
CA HIS A 70 -4.69 -11.21 9.26
C HIS A 70 -3.62 -10.17 9.62
N PRO A 71 -3.21 -10.04 10.91
CA PRO A 71 -2.28 -9.01 11.38
C PRO A 71 -1.04 -8.85 10.50
N THR A 72 -0.37 -9.95 10.19
CA THR A 72 0.85 -9.94 9.36
C THR A 72 0.63 -9.40 7.95
N ILE A 73 -0.45 -9.84 7.27
CA ILE A 73 -0.76 -9.43 5.89
C ILE A 73 -1.12 -7.94 5.87
N MET A 74 -1.94 -7.50 6.83
CA MET A 74 -2.30 -6.09 6.96
C MET A 74 -1.07 -5.21 7.19
N CYS A 75 -0.18 -5.58 8.11
CA CYS A 75 1.05 -4.83 8.37
C CYS A 75 1.96 -4.75 7.14
N ILE A 76 2.11 -5.86 6.41
CA ILE A 76 2.88 -5.89 5.16
C ILE A 76 2.23 -4.95 4.12
N GLN A 77 0.92 -5.07 3.91
CA GLN A 77 0.21 -4.26 2.92
C GLN A 77 0.27 -2.77 3.23
N MET A 78 0.14 -2.37 4.51
CA MET A 78 0.27 -0.97 4.91
C MET A 78 1.68 -0.44 4.67
N LYS A 79 2.73 -1.20 5.04
CA LYS A 79 4.13 -0.80 4.78
C LYS A 79 4.44 -0.69 3.29
N VAL A 80 3.90 -1.58 2.47
CA VAL A 80 4.02 -1.50 1.00
C VAL A 80 3.28 -0.27 0.45
N LEU A 81 2.08 0.04 0.98
CA LEU A 81 1.33 1.23 0.59
C LEU A 81 2.09 2.51 0.94
N GLN A 82 2.65 2.59 2.16
CA GLN A 82 3.53 3.69 2.57
C GLN A 82 4.73 3.82 1.62
N LYS A 83 5.39 2.71 1.30
CA LYS A 83 6.53 2.69 0.36
C LYS A 83 6.14 3.23 -1.01
N LEU A 84 5.02 2.79 -1.58
CA LEU A 84 4.51 3.27 -2.87
C LEU A 84 4.35 4.80 -2.86
N VAL A 85 3.72 5.35 -1.83
CA VAL A 85 3.50 6.79 -1.70
C VAL A 85 4.81 7.57 -1.52
N LEU A 86 5.76 7.01 -0.78
CA LEU A 86 7.03 7.66 -0.48
C LEU A 86 8.05 7.58 -1.63
N THR A 87 7.95 6.60 -2.54
CA THR A 87 8.92 6.41 -3.62
C THR A 87 8.41 6.75 -5.02
N CYS A 88 7.09 6.77 -5.24
CA CYS A 88 6.49 7.12 -6.52
C CYS A 88 5.91 8.54 -6.47
N PRO A 89 6.46 9.53 -7.20
CA PRO A 89 5.90 10.86 -7.30
C PRO A 89 4.42 10.82 -7.71
N TYR A 90 3.61 11.71 -7.13
CA TYR A 90 2.16 11.84 -7.36
C TYR A 90 1.31 10.61 -6.99
N ALA A 91 1.89 9.54 -6.43
CA ALA A 91 1.13 8.35 -6.07
C ALA A 91 0.11 8.62 -4.96
N GLY A 92 0.43 9.49 -3.99
CA GLY A 92 -0.50 9.89 -2.94
C GLY A 92 -1.75 10.57 -3.50
N GLU A 93 -1.59 11.59 -4.34
CA GLU A 93 -2.69 12.28 -5.02
C GLU A 93 -3.52 11.30 -5.88
N ALA A 94 -2.86 10.43 -6.64
CA ALA A 94 -3.52 9.43 -7.47
C ALA A 94 -4.30 8.38 -6.67
N LEU A 95 -4.00 8.18 -5.38
CA LEU A 95 -4.72 7.25 -4.51
C LEU A 95 -5.99 7.86 -3.90
N VAL A 96 -6.12 9.20 -3.83
CA VAL A 96 -7.26 9.88 -3.18
C VAL A 96 -8.62 9.40 -3.70
N PRO A 97 -8.87 9.24 -5.02
CA PRO A 97 -10.14 8.72 -5.53
C PRO A 97 -10.50 7.32 -5.04
N TYR A 98 -9.53 6.57 -4.51
CA TYR A 98 -9.67 5.19 -4.08
C TYR A 98 -9.68 5.02 -2.56
N TYR A 99 -9.56 6.10 -1.78
CA TYR A 99 -9.58 6.05 -0.31
C TYR A 99 -10.83 5.36 0.23
N ARG A 100 -11.99 5.54 -0.41
CA ARG A 100 -13.21 4.82 -0.02
C ARG A 100 -13.04 3.30 -0.08
N GLN A 101 -12.33 2.79 -1.07
CA GLN A 101 -12.12 1.34 -1.23
C GLN A 101 -11.05 0.82 -0.27
N ILE A 102 -9.98 1.59 -0.05
CA ILE A 102 -8.80 1.17 0.72
C ILE A 102 -9.03 1.36 2.23
N LEU A 103 -9.54 2.52 2.66
CA LEU A 103 -9.55 2.94 4.06
C LEU A 103 -10.75 2.43 4.87
N THR A 104 -11.79 1.88 4.22
CA THR A 104 -12.98 1.35 4.92
C THR A 104 -12.62 0.37 6.03
N ILE A 105 -11.57 -0.43 5.84
CA ILE A 105 -11.12 -1.43 6.80
C ILE A 105 -10.40 -0.82 8.01
N PHE A 106 -9.76 0.35 7.88
CA PHE A 106 -8.99 0.98 8.97
C PHE A 106 -9.90 1.42 10.11
N ASN A 107 -11.11 1.90 9.80
CA ASN A 107 -12.11 2.26 10.81
C ASN A 107 -12.49 1.08 11.72
N LEU A 108 -12.47 -0.15 11.20
CA LEU A 108 -12.78 -1.36 11.99
C LEU A 108 -11.68 -1.70 13.01
N PHE A 109 -10.44 -1.29 12.78
CA PHE A 109 -9.30 -1.60 13.64
C PHE A 109 -8.92 -0.47 14.60
N ALA A 110 -9.33 0.77 14.31
CA ALA A 110 -9.22 1.88 15.26
C ALA A 110 -9.96 1.61 16.60
N THR A 111 -10.84 0.60 16.65
CA THR A 111 -11.61 0.24 17.86
C THR A 111 -11.09 -1.00 18.60
N LYS A 112 -10.16 -1.78 18.00
CA LYS A 112 -9.57 -2.97 18.62
C LYS A 112 -8.14 -2.68 19.07
N ARG A 113 -7.87 -2.81 20.36
CA ARG A 113 -6.58 -2.51 21.02
C ARG A 113 -5.48 -3.52 20.68
N ASP A 114 -5.15 -3.68 19.40
CA ASP A 114 -3.80 -4.12 19.01
C ASP A 114 -3.00 -2.85 18.75
N GLU A 115 -2.26 -2.41 19.77
CA GLU A 115 -1.56 -1.12 19.80
C GLU A 115 -0.64 -0.97 18.58
N ASN A 116 0.06 -2.04 18.20
CA ASN A 116 1.00 -2.01 17.07
C ASN A 116 0.31 -1.80 15.71
N ILE A 117 -0.87 -2.42 15.51
CA ILE A 117 -1.63 -2.25 14.25
C ILE A 117 -2.25 -0.85 14.21
N SER A 118 -2.71 -0.36 15.36
CA SER A 118 -3.32 0.95 15.49
C SER A 118 -2.31 2.05 15.16
N ASP A 119 -1.10 1.97 15.70
CA ASP A 119 -0.02 2.91 15.41
C ASP A 119 0.36 2.91 13.93
N LEU A 120 0.46 1.72 13.32
CA LEU A 120 0.78 1.60 11.88
C LEU A 120 -0.35 2.14 10.98
N ILE A 121 -1.61 2.00 11.39
CA ILE A 121 -2.75 2.62 10.69
C ILE A 121 -2.60 4.14 10.73
N ILE A 122 -2.34 4.72 11.90
CA ILE A 122 -2.18 6.18 12.05
C ILE A 122 -0.98 6.67 11.23
N GLU A 123 0.17 6.00 11.31
CA GLU A 123 1.35 6.32 10.49
C GLU A 123 1.02 6.30 8.99
N THR A 124 0.29 5.28 8.53
CA THR A 124 -0.13 5.15 7.13
C THR A 124 -1.04 6.31 6.72
N LEU A 125 -2.01 6.67 7.56
CA LEU A 125 -2.91 7.79 7.28
C LEU A 125 -2.17 9.13 7.23
N TYR A 126 -1.16 9.34 8.09
CA TYR A 126 -0.30 10.54 8.06
C TYR A 126 0.46 10.65 6.74
N ILE A 127 1.02 9.54 6.27
CA ILE A 127 1.72 9.50 4.99
C ILE A 127 0.75 9.81 3.83
N LEU A 128 -0.45 9.23 3.86
CA LEU A 128 -1.49 9.46 2.85
C LEU A 128 -1.99 10.91 2.84
N GLU A 129 -2.15 11.55 3.99
CA GLU A 129 -2.52 12.97 4.08
C GLU A 129 -1.41 13.86 3.52
N ARG A 130 -0.16 13.67 3.97
CA ARG A 130 0.99 14.49 3.57
C ARG A 130 1.28 14.50 2.07
N HIS A 131 0.95 13.41 1.38
CA HIS A 131 1.27 13.23 -0.04
C HIS A 131 0.02 13.19 -0.94
N GLY A 132 -1.17 13.30 -0.37
CA GLY A 132 -2.43 13.19 -1.10
C GLY A 132 -2.95 14.51 -1.69
N GLY A 133 -2.29 15.64 -1.44
CA GLY A 133 -2.76 16.95 -1.86
C GLY A 133 -3.89 17.51 -1.00
N GLU A 134 -4.51 18.60 -1.47
CA GLU A 134 -5.46 19.44 -0.70
C GLU A 134 -6.70 18.66 -0.22
N ASP A 135 -7.21 17.74 -1.04
CA ASP A 135 -8.42 16.97 -0.75
C ASP A 135 -8.18 15.72 0.10
N ALA A 136 -6.92 15.39 0.42
CA ALA A 136 -6.58 14.15 1.10
C ALA A 136 -7.24 14.03 2.47
N PHE A 137 -7.15 15.08 3.29
CA PHE A 137 -7.69 15.10 4.64
C PHE A 137 -9.20 14.87 4.65
N VAL A 138 -9.94 15.60 3.82
CA VAL A 138 -11.42 15.49 3.75
C VAL A 138 -11.84 14.08 3.36
N ASN A 139 -11.15 13.46 2.40
CA ASN A 139 -11.43 12.09 1.99
C ASN A 139 -11.06 11.06 3.07
N ILE A 140 -9.95 11.25 3.79
CA ILE A 140 -9.56 10.39 4.92
C ILE A 140 -10.58 10.51 6.05
N LYS A 141 -10.93 11.73 6.48
CA LYS A 141 -11.87 12.01 7.57
C LYS A 141 -13.26 11.44 7.29
N TYR A 142 -13.71 11.44 6.03
CA TYR A 142 -14.96 10.80 5.62
C TYR A 142 -14.94 9.28 5.85
N MET A 143 -13.80 8.63 5.64
CA MET A 143 -13.65 7.18 5.80
C MET A 143 -13.29 6.74 7.21
N VAL A 144 -12.53 7.55 7.94
CA VAL A 144 -12.06 7.31 9.30
C VAL A 144 -12.40 8.55 10.15
N PRO A 145 -13.63 8.66 10.69
CA PRO A 145 -14.10 9.87 11.39
C PRO A 145 -13.28 10.24 12.63
N THR A 146 -12.60 9.27 13.24
CA THR A 146 -11.74 9.45 14.42
C THR A 146 -10.33 9.95 14.08
N TYR A 147 -9.96 10.02 12.81
CA TYR A 147 -8.66 10.52 12.37
C TYR A 147 -8.55 12.04 12.56
N GLU A 148 -7.47 12.52 13.16
CA GLU A 148 -7.18 13.96 13.25
C GLU A 148 -6.00 14.31 12.34
N SER A 149 -6.06 15.50 11.72
CA SER A 149 -5.07 15.95 10.75
C SER A 149 -3.66 16.01 11.37
N CYS A 150 -2.67 15.60 10.59
CA CYS A 150 -1.26 15.67 10.96
C CYS A 150 -0.53 16.94 10.47
N MET A 151 -1.25 17.85 9.80
CA MET A 151 -0.73 19.04 9.11
C MET A 151 -1.08 20.36 9.82
N GLY A 152 -1.36 20.30 11.13
CA GLY A 152 -1.87 21.43 11.93
C GLY A 152 -1.07 22.73 11.88
#